data_AF-W8QTL5-F1
#
_entry.id   AF-W8QTL5-F1
#
_cell.length_a   1.000
_cell.length_b   1.000
_cell.length_c   1.000
_cell.angle_alpha   90.00
_cell.angle_beta   90.00
_cell.angle_gamma   90.00
#
_symmetry.space_group_name_H-M   'P 1'
#
loop_
_entity.id
_entity.type
_entity.pdbx_description
1 polymer ?
#
loop_
_entity_poly.entity_id
_entity_poly.type
_entity_poly.pdbx_seq_one_letter_code
_entity_poly.pdbx_strand_id
1 'polypeptide(L)'
;MDERIMQTQRLRTTWQLMVVLFMSWLLAGCGINNIPQYDEQVKAAWSQVENQYQRRADLIPNLVETVKGYARQEQDTLTAVTEARSKATSIQISADDLDDPQKLQQFQQAQNQLTGALSRLMAVSERYPDLKSNQNFLALQSQLEGTENRISVARRDFIAAVERYNTEIRTFPGRIWHTLMYSDMPIRENFEATAENADQAPKVQFQ
;
A
#
# COMPACT_ATOMS: atom_id res chain seq x y z
N MET A 1 46.95 25.51 -47.91
CA MET A 1 46.81 26.06 -46.55
C MET A 1 45.54 25.54 -45.86
N ASP A 2 44.59 24.97 -46.61
CA ASP A 2 43.30 24.49 -46.10
C ASP A 2 43.32 23.18 -45.29
N GLU A 3 44.19 22.20 -45.60
CA GLU A 3 44.17 20.90 -44.91
C GLU A 3 44.51 21.01 -43.41
N ARG A 4 45.44 21.90 -43.02
CA ARG A 4 45.78 22.12 -41.60
C ARG A 4 44.64 22.80 -40.83
N ILE A 5 43.88 23.67 -41.48
CA ILE A 5 42.72 24.34 -40.88
C ILE A 5 41.59 23.32 -40.69
N MET A 6 41.40 22.44 -41.67
CA MET A 6 40.37 21.39 -41.61
C MET A 6 40.69 20.32 -40.56
N GLN A 7 41.96 19.94 -40.39
CA GLN A 7 42.39 19.00 -39.35
C GLN A 7 42.23 19.56 -37.93
N THR A 8 42.59 20.84 -37.72
CA THR A 8 42.46 21.49 -36.41
C THR A 8 41.00 21.69 -35.99
N GLN A 9 40.11 21.99 -36.95
CA GLN A 9 38.66 22.01 -36.69
C GLN A 9 38.13 20.63 -36.30
N ARG A 10 38.51 19.56 -37.00
CA ARG A 10 38.09 18.18 -36.67
C ARG A 10 38.53 17.75 -35.28
N LEU A 11 39.79 18.00 -34.92
CA LEU A 11 40.34 17.73 -33.58
C LEU A 11 39.61 18.50 -32.48
N ARG A 12 39.20 19.75 -32.74
CA ARG A 12 38.45 20.55 -31.77
C ARG A 12 37.03 20.00 -31.58
N THR A 13 36.35 19.61 -32.66
CA THR A 13 35.00 19.02 -32.57
C THR A 13 34.98 17.66 -31.90
N THR A 14 35.96 16.79 -32.14
CA THR A 14 36.04 15.48 -31.46
C THR A 14 36.31 15.64 -29.97
N TRP A 15 37.19 16.57 -29.60
CA TRP A 15 37.45 16.88 -28.19
C TRP A 15 36.22 17.46 -27.48
N GLN A 16 35.48 18.37 -28.13
CA GLN A 16 34.22 18.89 -27.60
C GLN A 16 33.18 17.78 -27.38
N LEU A 17 33.04 16.85 -28.33
CA LEU A 17 32.13 15.70 -28.19
C LEU A 17 32.56 14.78 -27.02
N MET A 18 33.85 14.52 -26.86
CA MET A 18 34.36 13.71 -25.74
C MET A 18 34.12 14.38 -24.38
N VAL A 19 34.31 15.70 -24.28
CA VAL A 19 34.03 16.45 -23.04
C VAL A 19 32.53 16.44 -22.71
N VAL A 20 31.66 16.60 -23.71
CA VAL A 20 30.20 16.50 -23.52
C VAL A 20 29.80 15.10 -23.06
N LEU A 21 30.36 14.04 -23.68
CA LEU A 21 30.15 12.66 -23.26
C LEU A 21 30.64 12.41 -21.83
N PHE A 22 31.83 12.88 -21.47
CA PHE A 22 32.37 12.72 -20.14
C PHE A 22 31.58 13.48 -19.06
N MET A 23 31.16 14.72 -19.34
CA MET A 23 30.26 15.47 -18.45
C MET A 23 28.90 14.78 -18.32
N SER A 24 28.34 14.26 -19.43
CA SER A 24 27.10 13.49 -19.37
C SER A 24 27.24 12.21 -18.55
N TRP A 25 28.42 11.57 -18.58
CA TRP A 25 28.72 10.38 -17.78
C TRP A 25 28.93 10.68 -16.30
N LEU A 26 29.54 11.82 -15.97
CA LEU A 26 29.65 12.29 -14.58
C LEU A 26 28.30 12.66 -13.98
N LEU A 27 27.41 13.28 -14.76
CA LEU A 27 26.03 13.58 -14.35
C LEU A 27 25.16 12.31 -14.25
N ALA A 28 25.51 11.28 -15.01
CA ALA A 28 24.78 10.02 -15.05
C ALA A 28 24.86 9.19 -13.76
N GLY A 29 25.91 9.37 -12.95
CA GLY A 29 26.00 8.71 -11.63
C GLY A 29 24.97 9.21 -10.61
N CYS A 30 24.37 10.38 -10.82
CA CYS A 30 23.32 10.91 -9.96
C CYS A 30 21.95 10.34 -10.38
N GLY A 31 21.39 9.46 -9.53
CA GLY A 31 20.02 8.99 -9.65
C GLY A 31 19.85 7.56 -10.19
N ILE A 32 20.92 6.93 -10.69
CA ILE A 32 20.89 5.53 -11.13
C ILE A 32 20.40 4.56 -10.03
N ASN A 33 20.75 4.84 -8.77
CA ASN A 33 20.34 4.03 -7.62
C ASN A 33 18.97 4.41 -7.06
N ASN A 34 18.34 5.49 -7.53
CA ASN A 34 17.04 5.93 -7.01
C ASN A 34 15.96 4.89 -7.27
N ILE A 35 15.92 4.31 -8.47
CA ILE A 35 14.86 3.35 -8.86
C ILE A 35 14.88 2.12 -7.95
N PRO A 36 16.01 1.37 -7.79
CA PRO A 36 16.06 0.26 -6.83
C PRO A 36 15.80 0.70 -5.38
N GLN A 37 16.26 1.89 -4.99
CA GLN A 37 16.05 2.40 -3.63
C GLN A 37 14.56 2.69 -3.35
N TYR A 38 13.84 3.24 -4.32
CA TYR A 38 12.40 3.51 -4.20
C TYR A 38 11.59 2.24 -4.31
N ASP A 39 12.01 1.27 -5.12
CA ASP A 39 11.44 -0.08 -5.15
C ASP A 39 11.48 -0.74 -3.77
N GLU A 40 12.64 -0.77 -3.12
CA GLU A 40 12.79 -1.32 -1.77
C GLU A 40 11.98 -0.55 -0.72
N GLN A 41 11.81 0.77 -0.87
CA GLN A 41 10.93 1.56 -0.01
C GLN A 41 9.46 1.14 -0.15
N VAL A 42 8.99 0.87 -1.37
CA VAL A 42 7.63 0.38 -1.61
C VAL A 42 7.43 -0.99 -0.96
N LYS A 43 8.37 -1.92 -1.13
CA LYS A 43 8.30 -3.25 -0.51
C LYS A 43 8.28 -3.15 1.02
N ALA A 44 9.16 -2.33 1.59
CA ALA A 44 9.20 -2.11 3.04
C ALA A 44 7.89 -1.50 3.56
N ALA A 45 7.32 -0.52 2.85
CA ALA A 45 6.03 0.08 3.21
C ALA A 45 4.89 -0.95 3.12
N TRP A 46 4.89 -1.82 2.10
CA TRP A 46 3.93 -2.92 1.99
C TRP A 46 3.99 -3.88 3.18
N SER A 47 5.19 -4.31 3.58
CA SER A 47 5.35 -5.17 4.75
C SER A 47 4.77 -4.52 6.02
N GLN A 48 4.83 -3.19 6.15
CA GLN A 48 4.17 -2.50 7.27
C GLN A 48 2.64 -2.59 7.18
N VAL A 49 2.07 -2.45 5.98
CA VAL A 49 0.62 -2.63 5.75
C VAL A 49 0.19 -4.04 6.15
N GLU A 50 0.90 -5.06 5.70
CA GLU A 50 0.64 -6.47 6.05
C GLU A 50 0.71 -6.70 7.55
N ASN A 51 1.76 -6.18 8.22
CA ASN A 51 1.91 -6.32 9.67
C ASN A 51 0.71 -5.77 10.45
N GLN A 52 0.19 -4.60 10.05
CA GLN A 52 -0.99 -4.04 10.74
C GLN A 52 -2.26 -4.85 10.46
N TYR A 53 -2.44 -5.34 9.24
CA TYR A 53 -3.58 -6.20 8.91
C TYR A 53 -3.52 -7.56 9.60
N GLN A 54 -2.33 -8.16 9.72
CA GLN A 54 -2.12 -9.39 10.48
C GLN A 54 -2.46 -9.17 11.96
N ARG A 55 -1.96 -8.09 12.56
CA ARG A 55 -2.29 -7.72 13.94
C ARG A 55 -3.80 -7.60 14.16
N ARG A 56 -4.52 -6.99 13.21
CA ARG A 56 -5.99 -6.90 13.27
C ARG A 56 -6.63 -8.28 13.28
N ALA A 57 -6.16 -9.18 12.40
CA ALA A 57 -6.66 -10.54 12.32
C ALA A 57 -6.36 -11.35 13.60
N ASP A 58 -5.22 -11.13 14.25
CA ASP A 58 -4.79 -11.85 15.45
C ASP A 58 -5.60 -11.48 16.70
N LEU A 59 -6.19 -10.28 16.74
CA LEU A 59 -7.04 -9.83 17.85
C LEU A 59 -8.46 -10.43 17.80
N ILE A 60 -8.91 -10.86 16.62
CA ILE A 60 -10.29 -11.28 16.39
C ILE A 60 -10.70 -12.53 17.18
N PRO A 61 -9.89 -13.61 17.28
CA PRO A 61 -10.28 -14.78 18.06
C PRO A 61 -10.59 -14.43 19.52
N ASN A 62 -9.77 -13.58 20.15
CA ASN A 62 -10.00 -13.13 21.52
C ASN A 62 -11.27 -12.28 21.63
N LEU A 63 -11.54 -11.43 20.64
CA LEU A 63 -12.78 -10.66 20.58
C LEU A 63 -14.00 -11.57 20.45
N VAL A 64 -13.96 -12.53 19.53
CA VAL A 64 -15.04 -13.50 19.28
C VAL A 64 -15.33 -14.31 20.54
N GLU A 65 -14.32 -14.83 21.23
CA GLU A 65 -14.50 -15.56 22.49
C GLU A 65 -15.07 -14.68 23.61
N THR A 66 -14.63 -13.42 23.70
CA THR A 66 -15.18 -12.47 24.68
C THR A 66 -16.65 -12.20 24.40
N VAL A 67 -17.03 -11.93 23.15
CA VAL A 67 -18.44 -11.69 22.78
C VAL A 67 -19.28 -12.95 22.97
N LYS A 68 -18.76 -14.14 22.61
CA LYS A 68 -19.43 -15.43 22.86
C LYS A 68 -19.80 -15.62 24.33
N GLY A 69 -18.97 -15.17 25.28
CA GLY A 69 -19.28 -15.27 26.71
C GLY A 69 -20.59 -14.59 27.12
N TYR A 70 -20.97 -13.50 26.44
CA TYR A 70 -22.11 -12.66 26.79
C TYR A 70 -23.29 -12.76 25.80
N ALA A 71 -23.00 -13.00 24.52
CA ALA A 71 -23.96 -12.91 23.42
C ALA A 71 -23.99 -14.20 22.58
N ARG A 72 -24.10 -15.37 23.23
CA ARG A 72 -24.12 -16.70 22.56
C ARG A 72 -25.20 -16.87 21.48
N GLN A 73 -26.26 -16.07 21.55
CA GLN A 73 -27.37 -16.10 20.60
C GLN A 73 -27.00 -15.44 19.26
N GLU A 74 -25.93 -14.66 19.21
CA GLU A 74 -25.47 -13.92 18.02
C GLU A 74 -24.54 -14.78 17.15
N GLN A 75 -24.93 -16.04 16.93
CA GLN A 75 -24.12 -17.04 16.23
C GLN A 75 -23.82 -16.63 14.79
N ASP A 76 -24.81 -16.08 14.08
CA ASP A 76 -24.66 -15.62 12.70
C ASP A 76 -23.61 -14.51 12.61
N THR A 77 -23.64 -13.55 13.54
CA THR A 77 -22.66 -12.45 13.58
C THR A 77 -21.25 -12.97 13.88
N LEU A 78 -21.11 -13.85 14.86
CA LEU A 78 -19.82 -14.42 15.25
C LEU A 78 -19.22 -15.30 14.13
N THR A 79 -20.07 -16.07 13.44
CA THR A 79 -19.68 -16.86 12.27
C THR A 79 -19.22 -15.95 11.15
N ALA A 80 -19.99 -14.92 10.81
CA ALA A 80 -19.63 -13.96 9.76
C ALA A 80 -18.28 -13.26 10.03
N VAL A 81 -17.97 -12.92 11.28
CA VAL A 81 -16.66 -12.34 11.65
C VAL A 81 -15.54 -13.37 11.49
N THR A 82 -15.77 -14.61 11.89
CA THR A 82 -14.79 -15.69 11.78
C THR A 82 -14.47 -16.02 10.32
N GLU A 83 -15.50 -16.11 9.47
CA GLU A 83 -15.36 -16.33 8.03
C GLU A 83 -14.67 -15.15 7.34
N ALA A 84 -15.07 -13.92 7.66
CA ALA A 84 -14.44 -12.72 7.09
C ALA A 84 -12.96 -12.64 7.48
N ARG A 85 -12.60 -12.98 8.73
CA ARG A 85 -11.21 -13.11 9.15
C ARG A 85 -10.47 -14.16 8.33
N SER A 86 -11.04 -15.37 8.20
CA SER A 86 -10.43 -16.47 7.46
C SER A 86 -10.11 -16.06 6.03
N LYS A 87 -11.07 -15.40 5.36
CA LYS A 87 -10.92 -14.90 3.99
C LYS A 87 -9.90 -13.78 3.88
N ALA A 88 -9.89 -12.85 4.83
CA ALA A 88 -8.89 -11.79 4.91
C ALA A 88 -7.47 -12.35 5.04
N THR A 89 -7.27 -13.36 5.90
CA THR A 89 -5.94 -13.97 6.10
C THR A 89 -5.53 -14.96 5.02
N SER A 90 -6.47 -15.47 4.21
CA SER A 90 -6.14 -16.41 3.13
C SER A 90 -5.54 -15.73 1.90
N ILE A 91 -5.75 -14.42 1.75
CA ILE A 91 -5.18 -13.64 0.66
C ILE A 91 -3.86 -13.06 1.14
N GLN A 92 -2.77 -13.66 0.70
CA GLN A 92 -1.41 -13.19 0.96
C GLN A 92 -0.86 -12.56 -0.32
N ILE A 93 -0.24 -11.39 -0.18
CA ILE A 93 0.34 -10.63 -1.29
C ILE A 93 1.82 -10.49 -0.99
N SER A 94 2.65 -11.23 -1.72
CA SER A 94 4.09 -11.04 -1.59
C SER A 94 4.51 -9.69 -2.19
N ALA A 95 5.71 -9.23 -1.85
CA ALA A 95 6.29 -8.03 -2.43
C ALA A 95 6.37 -8.09 -3.97
N ASP A 96 6.49 -9.29 -4.54
CA ASP A 96 6.57 -9.52 -5.99
C ASP A 96 5.16 -9.51 -6.64
N ASP A 97 4.10 -9.66 -5.85
CA ASP A 97 2.71 -9.60 -6.32
C ASP A 97 2.14 -8.17 -6.36
N LEU A 98 2.91 -7.16 -5.92
CA LEU A 98 2.48 -5.76 -5.89
C LEU A 98 2.22 -5.17 -7.28
N ASP A 99 2.76 -5.83 -8.31
CA ASP A 99 2.59 -5.44 -9.70
C ASP A 99 1.30 -6.06 -10.31
N ASP A 100 0.55 -6.88 -9.54
CA ASP A 100 -0.73 -7.48 -9.95
C ASP A 100 -1.93 -6.69 -9.35
N PRO A 101 -2.62 -5.88 -10.16
CA PRO A 101 -3.74 -5.06 -9.70
C PRO A 101 -4.91 -5.90 -9.17
N GLN A 102 -5.14 -7.08 -9.75
CA GLN A 102 -6.27 -7.93 -9.39
C GLN A 102 -6.05 -8.53 -8.00
N LYS A 103 -4.82 -8.94 -7.69
CA LYS A 103 -4.48 -9.45 -6.36
C LYS A 103 -4.61 -8.38 -5.28
N LEU A 104 -4.11 -7.16 -5.53
CA LEU A 104 -4.27 -6.02 -4.61
C LEU A 104 -5.76 -5.68 -4.38
N GLN A 105 -6.57 -5.70 -5.44
CA GLN A 105 -8.01 -5.46 -5.33
C GLN A 105 -8.71 -6.56 -4.51
N GLN A 106 -8.40 -7.83 -4.75
CA GLN A 106 -8.93 -8.96 -3.98
C GLN A 106 -8.56 -8.85 -2.50
N PHE A 107 -7.31 -8.50 -2.20
CA PHE A 107 -6.86 -8.24 -0.84
C PHE A 107 -7.69 -7.12 -0.19
N GLN A 108 -7.81 -5.97 -0.85
CA GLN A 108 -8.58 -4.83 -0.35
C GLN A 108 -10.05 -5.19 -0.10
N GLN A 109 -10.69 -5.95 -1.01
CA GLN A 109 -12.07 -6.41 -0.84
C GLN A 109 -12.23 -7.32 0.38
N ALA A 110 -11.31 -8.27 0.61
CA ALA A 110 -11.36 -9.13 1.79
C ALA A 110 -11.15 -8.32 3.08
N GLN A 111 -10.24 -7.35 3.06
CA GLN A 111 -10.03 -6.45 4.20
C GLN A 111 -11.27 -5.59 4.51
N ASN A 112 -11.99 -5.12 3.49
CA ASN A 112 -13.24 -4.35 3.63
C ASN A 112 -14.37 -5.23 4.19
N GLN A 113 -14.49 -6.48 3.72
CA GLN A 113 -15.48 -7.43 4.23
C GLN A 113 -15.27 -7.70 5.72
N LEU A 114 -14.01 -7.83 6.15
CA LEU A 114 -13.66 -7.95 7.56
C LEU A 114 -14.02 -6.70 8.36
N THR A 115 -13.69 -5.49 7.86
CA THR A 115 -14.09 -4.22 8.51
C THR A 115 -15.62 -4.15 8.70
N GLY A 116 -16.39 -4.51 7.67
CA GLY A 116 -17.85 -4.54 7.74
C GLY A 116 -18.40 -5.55 8.75
N ALA A 117 -17.80 -6.73 8.85
CA ALA A 117 -18.17 -7.74 9.84
C ALA A 117 -17.88 -7.26 11.28
N LEU A 118 -16.72 -6.64 11.51
CA LEU A 118 -16.37 -6.06 12.80
C LEU A 118 -17.32 -4.92 13.19
N SER A 119 -17.70 -4.06 12.26
CA SER A 119 -18.69 -3.00 12.50
C SER A 119 -20.03 -3.56 12.99
N ARG A 120 -20.54 -4.62 12.34
CA ARG A 120 -21.76 -5.31 12.79
C ARG A 120 -21.60 -5.89 14.19
N LEU A 121 -20.46 -6.52 14.49
CA LEU A 121 -20.16 -7.05 15.82
C LEU A 121 -20.13 -5.96 16.90
N MET A 122 -19.60 -4.78 16.60
CA MET A 122 -19.63 -3.64 17.53
C MET A 122 -21.07 -3.17 17.79
N ALA A 123 -21.93 -3.14 16.77
CA ALA A 123 -23.35 -2.83 16.94
C ALA A 123 -24.08 -3.88 17.79
N VAL A 124 -23.65 -5.15 17.78
CA VAL A 124 -24.19 -6.17 18.70
C VAL A 124 -23.94 -5.76 20.15
N SER A 125 -22.74 -5.26 20.48
CA SER A 125 -22.39 -4.91 21.87
C SER A 125 -23.32 -3.87 22.51
N GLU A 126 -23.94 -3.00 21.71
CA GLU A 126 -24.92 -2.02 22.17
C GLU A 126 -26.19 -2.66 22.76
N ARG A 127 -26.53 -3.88 22.34
CA ARG A 127 -27.69 -4.64 22.86
C ARG A 127 -27.36 -5.44 24.12
N TYR A 128 -26.10 -5.52 24.52
CA TYR A 128 -25.63 -6.34 25.66
C TYR A 128 -24.84 -5.46 26.65
N PRO A 129 -25.50 -4.82 27.64
CA PRO A 129 -24.85 -3.89 28.57
C PRO A 129 -23.66 -4.49 29.35
N ASP A 130 -23.75 -5.76 29.74
CA ASP A 130 -22.68 -6.47 30.46
C ASP A 130 -21.43 -6.67 29.58
N LEU A 131 -21.61 -6.90 28.28
CA LEU A 131 -20.51 -6.97 27.31
C LEU A 131 -19.93 -5.58 27.07
N LYS A 132 -20.79 -4.57 26.90
CA LYS A 132 -20.37 -3.18 26.67
C LYS A 132 -19.51 -2.63 27.81
N SER A 133 -19.79 -3.05 29.04
CA SER A 133 -19.02 -2.66 30.23
C SER A 133 -17.87 -3.61 30.57
N ASN A 134 -17.69 -4.71 29.83
CA ASN A 134 -16.63 -5.67 30.06
C ASN A 134 -15.26 -5.05 29.71
N GLN A 135 -14.33 -5.07 30.67
CA GLN A 135 -13.01 -4.45 30.52
C GLN A 135 -12.15 -5.11 29.43
N ASN A 136 -12.24 -6.43 29.25
CA ASN A 136 -11.50 -7.12 28.19
C ASN A 136 -12.04 -6.75 26.80
N PHE A 137 -13.37 -6.63 26.67
CA PHE A 137 -14.00 -6.19 25.43
C PHE A 137 -13.60 -4.75 25.07
N LEU A 138 -13.68 -3.82 26.02
CA LEU A 138 -13.26 -2.43 25.83
C LEU A 138 -11.77 -2.32 25.46
N ALA A 139 -10.91 -3.12 26.10
CA ALA A 139 -9.49 -3.17 25.76
C ALA A 139 -9.25 -3.67 24.33
N LEU A 140 -9.93 -4.76 23.91
CA LEU A 140 -9.83 -5.30 22.55
C LEU A 140 -10.39 -4.32 21.50
N GLN A 141 -11.50 -3.64 21.81
CA GLN A 141 -12.06 -2.60 20.95
C GLN A 141 -11.06 -1.46 20.74
N SER A 142 -10.45 -0.95 21.82
CA SER A 142 -9.41 0.08 21.74
C SER A 142 -8.18 -0.37 20.96
N GLN A 143 -7.76 -1.64 21.12
CA GLN A 143 -6.65 -2.21 20.34
C GLN A 143 -6.98 -2.33 18.85
N LEU A 144 -8.21 -2.70 18.50
CA LEU A 144 -8.67 -2.78 17.11
C LEU A 144 -8.76 -1.39 16.48
N GLU A 145 -9.34 -0.40 17.17
CA GLU A 145 -9.36 0.99 16.72
C GLU A 145 -7.94 1.53 16.50
N GLY A 146 -7.05 1.29 17.47
CA GLY A 146 -5.64 1.64 17.35
C GLY A 146 -4.94 0.93 16.19
N THR A 147 -5.34 -0.30 15.85
CA THR A 147 -4.83 -1.02 14.68
C THR A 147 -5.37 -0.41 13.39
N GLU A 148 -6.64 -0.05 13.31
CA GLU A 148 -7.26 0.56 12.13
C GLU A 148 -6.64 1.93 11.81
N ASN A 149 -6.36 2.74 12.83
CA ASN A 149 -5.62 4.00 12.67
C ASN A 149 -4.22 3.78 12.09
N ARG A 150 -3.51 2.73 12.55
CA ARG A 150 -2.18 2.36 12.01
C ARG A 150 -2.27 1.80 10.59
N ILE A 151 -3.31 1.04 10.25
CA ILE A 151 -3.59 0.60 8.88
C ILE A 151 -3.73 1.81 7.97
N SER A 152 -4.53 2.82 8.37
CA SER A 152 -4.71 4.03 7.57
C SER A 152 -3.40 4.76 7.31
N VAL A 153 -2.53 4.87 8.32
CA VAL A 153 -1.20 5.50 8.17
C VAL A 153 -0.30 4.65 7.27
N ALA A 154 -0.21 3.34 7.51
CA ALA A 154 0.62 2.44 6.71
C ALA A 154 0.20 2.44 5.23
N ARG A 155 -1.11 2.45 4.94
CA ARG A 155 -1.62 2.57 3.56
C ARG A 155 -1.23 3.90 2.92
N ARG A 156 -1.34 5.01 3.64
CA ARG A 156 -0.91 6.32 3.16
C ARG A 156 0.59 6.34 2.85
N ASP A 157 1.41 5.77 3.72
CA ASP A 157 2.85 5.76 3.55
C ASP A 157 3.26 4.84 2.37
N PHE A 158 2.57 3.71 2.17
CA PHE A 158 2.69 2.89 0.97
C PHE A 158 2.28 3.66 -0.30
N ILE A 159 1.14 4.37 -0.27
CA ILE A 159 0.67 5.21 -1.38
C ILE A 159 1.74 6.22 -1.79
N ALA A 160 2.35 6.89 -0.81
CA ALA A 160 3.40 7.87 -1.05
C ALA A 160 4.70 7.23 -1.59
N ALA A 161 5.06 6.03 -1.12
CA ALA A 161 6.20 5.29 -1.64
C ALA A 161 5.99 4.89 -3.11
N VAL A 162 4.80 4.38 -3.45
CA VAL A 162 4.42 4.02 -4.82
C VAL A 162 4.42 5.25 -5.72
N GLU A 163 3.86 6.37 -5.26
CA GLU A 163 3.87 7.63 -6.00
C GLU A 163 5.30 8.10 -6.31
N ARG A 164 6.20 8.05 -5.33
CA ARG A 164 7.62 8.43 -5.51
C ARG A 164 8.31 7.53 -6.53
N TYR A 165 8.17 6.21 -6.39
CA TYR A 165 8.72 5.24 -7.32
C TYR A 165 8.20 5.46 -8.75
N ASN A 166 6.88 5.57 -8.90
CA ASN A 166 6.23 5.79 -10.19
C ASN A 166 6.64 7.13 -10.81
N THR A 167 6.84 8.17 -10.00
CA THR A 167 7.30 9.48 -10.47
C THR A 167 8.73 9.39 -11.01
N GLU A 168 9.63 8.70 -10.33
CA GLU A 168 11.03 8.51 -10.75
C GLU A 168 11.11 7.83 -12.12
N ILE A 169 10.39 6.72 -12.32
CA ILE A 169 10.45 5.97 -13.59
C ILE A 169 9.72 6.69 -14.75
N ARG A 170 8.85 7.66 -14.46
CA ARG A 170 8.05 8.39 -15.46
C ARG A 170 8.61 9.76 -15.83
N THR A 171 9.43 10.37 -15.00
CA THR A 171 9.91 11.75 -15.18
C THR A 171 11.41 11.80 -15.52
N PHE A 172 11.87 12.93 -16.07
CA PHE A 172 13.29 13.13 -16.35
C PHE A 172 14.02 13.59 -15.06
N PRO A 173 15.22 13.06 -14.75
CA PRO A 173 16.03 12.16 -15.56
C PRO A 173 15.75 10.65 -15.36
N GLY A 174 15.02 10.25 -14.32
CA GLY A 174 14.83 8.84 -13.92
C GLY A 174 14.29 7.92 -15.03
N ARG A 175 13.41 8.42 -15.91
CA ARG A 175 12.91 7.69 -17.09
C ARG A 175 14.03 7.18 -18.02
N ILE A 176 15.16 7.89 -18.11
CA ILE A 176 16.31 7.45 -18.91
C ILE A 176 16.93 6.22 -18.26
N TRP A 177 17.17 6.26 -16.95
CA TRP A 177 17.69 5.12 -16.18
C TRP A 177 16.75 3.92 -16.22
N HIS A 178 15.46 4.17 -16.07
CA HIS A 178 14.43 3.14 -16.22
C HIS A 178 14.52 2.46 -17.58
N THR A 179 14.51 3.23 -18.67
CA THR A 179 14.53 2.66 -20.04
C THR A 179 15.83 1.93 -20.37
N LEU A 180 16.98 2.41 -19.87
CA LEU A 180 18.30 1.85 -20.22
C LEU A 180 18.72 0.67 -19.34
N MET A 181 18.32 0.64 -18.08
CA MET A 181 18.87 -0.30 -17.07
C MET A 181 17.83 -1.05 -16.25
N TYR A 182 16.60 -0.55 -16.14
CA TYR A 182 15.55 -1.11 -15.27
C TYR A 182 14.22 -1.26 -16.01
N SER A 183 14.27 -1.58 -17.30
CA SER A 183 13.10 -1.57 -18.20
C SER A 183 12.07 -2.65 -17.85
N ASP A 184 12.48 -3.64 -17.08
CA ASP A 184 11.69 -4.74 -16.53
C ASP A 184 10.87 -4.33 -15.30
N MET A 185 11.20 -3.22 -14.63
CA MET A 185 10.48 -2.76 -13.45
C MET A 185 9.18 -2.04 -13.86
N PRO A 186 7.99 -2.56 -13.54
CA PRO A 186 6.73 -1.99 -14.02
C PRO A 186 6.30 -0.76 -13.20
N ILE A 187 5.31 -0.04 -13.73
CA ILE A 187 4.54 0.93 -12.93
C ILE A 187 3.72 0.16 -11.92
N ARG A 188 3.72 0.62 -10.67
CA ARG A 188 2.96 0.00 -9.59
C ARG A 188 1.58 0.60 -9.43
N GLU A 189 0.60 -0.25 -9.20
CA GLU A 189 -0.72 0.20 -8.80
C GLU A 189 -0.74 0.62 -7.34
N ASN A 190 -1.74 1.42 -7.00
CA ASN A 190 -1.91 1.94 -5.66
C ASN A 190 -3.21 1.47 -5.02
N PHE A 191 -3.30 1.58 -3.70
CA PHE A 191 -4.59 1.46 -3.03
C PHE A 191 -5.55 2.53 -3.57
N GLU A 192 -6.79 2.14 -3.86
CA GLU A 192 -7.83 3.13 -4.14
C GLU A 192 -8.05 4.00 -2.90
N ALA A 193 -7.86 5.32 -3.05
CA ALA A 193 -8.05 6.31 -1.99
C ALA A 193 -9.54 6.51 -1.63
N THR A 194 -10.44 6.06 -2.51
CA THR A 194 -11.88 6.15 -2.34
C THR A 194 -12.44 4.89 -1.70
N ALA A 195 -13.27 5.06 -0.66
CA ALA A 195 -14.13 3.99 -0.19
C ALA A 195 -15.01 3.48 -1.35
N GLU A 196 -15.41 2.20 -1.32
CA GLU A 196 -16.51 1.72 -2.16
C GLU A 196 -17.70 2.67 -1.94
N ASN A 197 -18.13 3.38 -3.00
CA ASN A 197 -19.19 4.40 -3.00
C ASN A 197 -18.82 5.81 -2.50
N ALA A 198 -17.55 6.21 -2.48
CA ALA A 198 -17.19 7.62 -2.21
C ALA A 198 -17.86 8.60 -3.20
N ASP A 199 -18.17 8.14 -4.42
CA ASP A 199 -18.90 8.90 -5.44
C ASP A 199 -20.43 8.95 -5.20
N GLN A 200 -20.97 8.18 -4.24
CA GLN A 200 -22.38 8.20 -3.89
C GLN A 200 -22.60 8.98 -2.61
N ALA A 201 -22.88 10.28 -2.75
CA ALA A 201 -23.33 11.10 -1.64
C ALA A 201 -24.59 10.47 -0.99
N PRO A 202 -24.65 10.34 0.35
CA PRO A 202 -25.80 9.77 1.03
C PRO A 202 -27.04 10.61 0.72
N LYS A 203 -28.06 9.97 0.14
CA LYS A 203 -29.37 10.58 -0.09
C LYS A 203 -30.09 10.73 1.25
N VAL A 204 -29.93 11.88 1.90
CA VAL A 204 -30.68 12.21 3.11
C VAL A 204 -32.14 12.42 2.70
N GLN A 205 -33.00 11.45 3.03
CA GLN A 205 -34.44 11.63 3.00
C GLN A 205 -34.88 12.02 4.41
N PHE A 206 -35.29 13.27 4.59
CA PHE A 206 -36.02 13.67 5.79
C PHE A 206 -37.42 13.04 5.71
N GLN A 207 -37.79 12.30 6.75
CA GLN A 207 -39.20 11.95 7.01
C GLN A 207 -39.87 13.08 7.77
#